data_AF-A0A090ALR1-F1
#
_entry.id   AF-A0A090ALR1-F1
#
_cell.length_a   1.000
_cell.length_b   1.000
_cell.length_c   1.000
_cell.angle_alpha   90.00
_cell.angle_beta   90.00
_cell.angle_gamma   90.00
#
_symmetry.space_group_name_H-M   'P 1'
#
loop_
_entity.id
_entity.type
_entity.pdbx_description
1 polymer ?
#
loop_
_entity_poly.entity_id
_entity_poly.type
_entity_poly.pdbx_seq_one_letter_code
_entity_poly.pdbx_strand_id
1 'polypeptide(L)'
;MRRYLLLLSQRHSLWLYFNMAYGNSWRKRLFDIVIATLLLFILTPLLLTVVVLIYLDSPGSIFFTQTRIGKGGKPFTMWKFRSMVMGAEKQKLELHNEMSCGVLFKVKQDPRITRMGRFIRKFSIDELP
;
A
#
# COMPACT_ATOMS: atom_id res chain seq x y z
N MET A 1 -23.26 -33.14 14.49
CA MET A 1 -23.05 -31.84 13.81
C MET A 1 -22.82 -30.65 14.75
N ARG A 2 -23.54 -30.48 15.88
CA ARG A 2 -23.39 -29.31 16.78
C ARG A 2 -22.03 -29.17 17.51
N ARG A 3 -21.29 -30.26 17.76
CA ARG A 3 -20.00 -30.23 18.49
C ARG A 3 -18.83 -29.61 17.70
N TYR A 4 -18.85 -29.69 16.37
CA TYR A 4 -17.82 -29.11 15.50
C TYR A 4 -17.95 -27.58 15.36
N LEU A 5 -19.17 -27.04 15.43
CA LEU A 5 -19.43 -25.59 15.34
C LEU A 5 -18.92 -24.82 16.57
N LEU A 6 -18.94 -25.44 17.75
CA LEU A 6 -18.42 -24.83 18.98
C LEU A 6 -16.89 -24.73 18.98
N LEU A 7 -16.18 -25.69 18.38
CA LEU A 7 -14.72 -25.67 18.25
C LEU A 7 -14.24 -24.62 17.22
N LEU A 8 -15.00 -24.40 16.15
CA LEU A 8 -14.71 -23.33 15.17
C LEU A 8 -14.97 -21.93 15.76
N SER A 9 -16.03 -21.78 16.56
CA SER A 9 -16.33 -20.53 17.29
C SER A 9 -15.25 -20.17 18.32
N GLN A 10 -14.78 -21.16 19.10
CA GLN A 10 -13.72 -20.99 20.11
C GLN A 10 -12.35 -20.60 19.50
N ARG A 11 -12.04 -21.07 18.28
CA ARG A 11 -10.78 -20.72 17.59
C ARG A 11 -10.81 -19.31 16.99
N HIS A 12 -11.97 -18.87 16.49
CA HIS A 12 -12.15 -17.49 16.04
C HIS A 12 -12.13 -16.50 17.20
N SER A 13 -12.75 -16.83 18.34
CA SER A 13 -12.73 -15.97 19.53
C SER A 13 -11.34 -15.88 20.15
N LEU A 14 -10.56 -16.97 20.21
CA LEU A 14 -9.15 -16.92 20.64
C LEU A 14 -8.25 -16.14 19.68
N TRP A 15 -8.48 -16.24 18.36
CA TRP A 15 -7.74 -15.45 17.37
C TRP A 15 -8.08 -13.95 17.44
N LEU A 16 -9.34 -13.61 17.70
CA LEU A 16 -9.77 -12.24 17.96
C LEU A 16 -9.23 -11.71 19.29
N TYR A 17 -9.24 -12.51 20.36
CA TYR A 17 -8.65 -12.15 21.66
C TYR A 17 -7.12 -11.97 21.58
N PHE A 18 -6.42 -12.83 20.84
CA PHE A 18 -4.98 -12.69 20.60
C PHE A 18 -4.70 -11.40 19.80
N ASN A 19 -5.45 -11.12 18.72
CA ASN A 19 -5.31 -9.87 17.97
C ASN A 19 -5.67 -8.62 18.79
N MET A 20 -6.67 -8.70 19.66
CA MET A 20 -7.15 -7.58 20.47
C MET A 20 -6.21 -7.29 21.66
N ALA A 21 -5.59 -8.32 22.24
CA ALA A 21 -4.56 -8.19 23.29
C ALA A 21 -3.21 -7.71 22.73
N TYR A 22 -2.83 -8.10 21.51
CA TYR A 22 -1.60 -7.64 20.85
C TYR A 22 -1.72 -6.27 20.18
N GLY A 23 -2.94 -5.78 19.94
CA GLY A 23 -3.21 -4.54 19.21
C GLY A 23 -2.84 -3.23 19.93
N ASN A 24 -2.45 -3.28 21.21
CA ASN A 24 -2.13 -2.09 22.00
C ASN A 24 -0.99 -2.27 23.03
N SER A 25 -0.08 -3.21 22.80
CA SER A 25 1.08 -3.39 23.69
C SER A 25 2.24 -2.45 23.31
N TRP A 26 2.75 -1.69 24.28
CA TRP A 26 3.89 -0.79 24.07
C TRP A 26 5.14 -1.51 23.54
N ARG A 27 5.32 -2.79 23.91
CA ARG A 27 6.39 -3.66 23.40
C ARG A 27 6.29 -3.89 21.90
N LYS A 28 5.08 -4.19 21.38
CA LYS A 28 4.87 -4.34 19.94
C LYS A 28 5.14 -3.03 19.21
N ARG A 29 4.72 -1.90 19.79
CA ARG A 29 5.00 -0.59 19.21
C ARG A 29 6.50 -0.27 19.17
N LEU A 30 7.23 -0.58 20.24
CA LEU A 30 8.68 -0.39 20.29
C LEU A 30 9.39 -1.28 19.26
N PHE A 31 9.00 -2.56 19.18
CA PHE A 31 9.51 -3.50 18.20
C PHE A 31 9.28 -3.01 16.75
N ASP A 32 8.07 -2.52 16.46
CA ASP A 32 7.72 -1.97 15.14
C ASP A 32 8.56 -0.75 14.79
N ILE A 33 8.79 0.16 15.74
CA ILE A 33 9.63 1.35 15.52
C ILE A 33 11.07 0.94 15.24
N VAL A 34 11.67 0.09 16.09
CA VAL A 34 13.07 -0.32 15.94
C VAL A 34 13.32 -1.02 14.61
N ILE A 35 12.46 -1.98 14.24
CA ILE A 35 12.61 -2.72 12.99
C ILE A 35 12.34 -1.82 11.79
N ALA A 36 11.31 -0.97 11.83
CA ALA A 36 11.05 -0.04 10.74
C ALA A 36 12.24 0.92 10.52
N THR A 37 12.83 1.46 11.59
CA THR A 37 14.00 2.35 11.48
C THR A 37 15.22 1.64 10.90
N LEU A 38 15.51 0.41 11.34
CA LEU A 38 16.62 -0.39 10.80
C LEU A 38 16.41 -0.73 9.33
N LEU A 39 15.22 -1.17 8.96
CA LEU A 39 14.88 -1.47 7.56
C LEU A 39 14.97 -0.23 6.68
N LEU A 40 14.50 0.92 7.16
CA LEU A 40 14.59 2.18 6.42
C LEU A 40 16.05 2.55 6.14
N PHE A 41 16.93 2.41 7.14
CA PHE A 41 18.36 2.68 6.96
C PHE A 41 19.00 1.76 5.91
N ILE A 42 18.71 0.46 5.98
CA ILE A 42 19.22 -0.55 5.02
C ILE A 42 18.67 -0.32 3.61
N LEU A 43 17.39 0.07 3.49
CA LEU A 43 16.72 0.32 2.22
C LEU A 43 17.02 1.71 1.65
N THR A 44 17.60 2.62 2.42
CA THR A 44 17.91 4.00 1.99
C THR A 44 18.61 4.09 0.62
N PRO A 45 19.70 3.34 0.33
CA PRO A 45 20.35 3.39 -0.99
C PRO A 45 19.42 2.95 -2.14
N LEU A 46 18.55 1.97 -1.90
CA LEU A 46 17.55 1.53 -2.88
C LEU A 46 16.50 2.63 -3.11
N LEU A 47 15.96 3.21 -2.02
CA LEU A 47 14.96 4.27 -2.10
C LEU A 47 15.50 5.50 -2.84
N LEU A 48 16.75 5.90 -2.58
CA LEU A 48 17.40 7.01 -3.29
C LEU A 48 17.57 6.71 -4.79
N THR A 49 17.96 5.49 -5.13
CA THR A 49 18.08 5.06 -6.53
C THR A 49 16.72 5.15 -7.24
N VAL A 50 15.65 4.69 -6.59
CA VAL A 50 14.28 4.77 -7.11
C VAL A 50 13.84 6.23 -7.29
N VAL A 51 14.14 7.10 -6.32
CA VAL A 51 13.84 8.54 -6.41
C VAL A 51 14.48 9.17 -7.65
N VAL A 52 15.77 8.90 -7.89
CA VAL A 52 16.49 9.42 -9.06
C VAL A 52 15.87 8.89 -10.35
N LEU A 53 15.56 7.60 -10.41
CA LEU A 53 14.94 6.98 -11.59
C LEU A 53 13.57 7.56 -11.92
N ILE A 54 12.73 7.84 -10.91
CA ILE A 54 11.43 8.49 -11.10
C ILE A 54 11.61 9.93 -11.60
N TYR A 55 12.55 10.66 -11.01
CA TYR A 55 12.84 12.05 -11.36
C TYR A 55 13.32 12.19 -12.81
N LEU A 56 14.13 11.24 -13.29
CA LEU A 56 14.61 11.21 -14.67
C LEU A 56 13.53 10.75 -15.68
N ASP A 57 12.62 9.88 -15.27
CA ASP A 57 11.59 9.31 -16.15
C ASP A 57 10.42 10.27 -16.41
N SER A 58 10.06 11.12 -15.43
CA SER A 58 8.97 12.09 -15.61
C SER A 58 9.15 13.34 -14.74
N PRO A 59 8.87 14.54 -15.27
CA PRO A 59 8.92 15.77 -14.48
C PRO A 59 7.79 15.82 -13.43
N GLY A 60 8.11 16.23 -12.20
CA GLY A 60 7.15 16.50 -11.13
C GLY A 60 7.53 15.91 -9.77
N SER A 61 6.55 15.85 -8.85
CA SER A 61 6.76 15.29 -7.50
C SER A 61 7.09 13.79 -7.57
N ILE A 62 8.03 13.34 -6.74
CA ILE A 62 8.41 11.93 -6.64
C ILE A 62 7.38 11.13 -5.83
N PHE A 63 6.71 11.78 -4.88
CA PHE A 63 5.72 11.14 -4.01
C PHE A 63 4.29 11.42 -4.49
N PHE A 64 3.44 10.41 -4.31
CA PHE A 64 1.99 10.47 -4.46
C PHE A 64 1.34 10.12 -3.11
N THR A 65 0.35 10.90 -2.70
CA THR A 65 -0.35 10.70 -1.42
C THR A 65 -1.80 10.30 -1.66
N GLN A 66 -2.28 9.30 -0.91
CA GLN A 66 -3.66 8.86 -0.94
C GLN A 66 -4.24 8.73 0.47
N THR A 67 -5.38 9.35 0.73
CA THR A 67 -6.09 9.19 2.01
C THR A 67 -6.79 7.82 2.08
N ARG A 68 -6.58 7.08 3.17
CA ARG A 68 -7.19 5.78 3.45
C ARG A 68 -7.77 5.76 4.87
N ILE A 69 -8.74 4.88 5.13
CA ILE A 69 -9.29 4.68 6.48
C ILE A 69 -8.40 3.71 7.26
N GLY A 70 -7.91 4.15 8.42
CA GLY A 70 -6.99 3.41 9.29
C GLY A 70 -7.63 2.89 10.57
N LYS A 71 -6.78 2.66 11.60
CA LYS A 71 -7.21 2.11 12.90
C LYS A 71 -8.26 3.00 13.56
N GLY A 72 -9.39 2.40 13.95
CA GLY A 72 -10.49 3.10 14.62
C GLY A 72 -11.27 4.05 13.70
N GLY A 73 -11.28 3.80 12.39
CA GLY A 73 -12.02 4.62 11.42
C GLY A 73 -11.38 5.97 11.10
N LYS A 74 -10.21 6.26 11.67
CA LYS A 74 -9.50 7.53 11.46
C LYS A 74 -8.83 7.54 10.08
N PRO A 75 -9.02 8.59 9.26
CA PRO A 75 -8.29 8.70 8.01
C PRO A 75 -6.79 8.90 8.26
N PHE A 76 -5.96 8.31 7.41
CA PHE A 76 -4.52 8.54 7.37
C PHE A 76 -4.05 8.71 5.92
N THR A 77 -2.98 9.48 5.75
CA THR A 77 -2.37 9.70 4.45
C THR A 77 -1.34 8.61 4.18
N MET A 78 -1.59 7.79 3.18
CA MET A 78 -0.65 6.80 2.66
C MET A 78 0.24 7.47 1.62
N TRP A 79 1.54 7.41 1.85
CA TRP A 79 2.55 7.90 0.91
C TRP A 79 2.97 6.74 0.00
N LYS A 80 3.26 7.03 -1.25
CA LYS A 80 3.75 6.07 -2.25
C LYS A 80 4.70 6.77 -3.21
N PHE A 81 5.60 6.01 -3.82
CA PHE A 81 6.32 6.54 -4.98
C PHE A 81 5.38 6.74 -6.15
N ARG A 82 5.63 7.79 -6.92
CA ARG A 82 4.90 8.07 -8.15
C ARG A 82 5.22 7.01 -9.19
N SER A 83 4.18 6.32 -9.63
CA SER A 83 4.24 5.37 -10.76
C SER A 83 3.43 5.82 -11.97
N MET A 84 2.75 6.97 -11.89
CA MET A 84 1.90 7.51 -12.95
C MET A 84 2.29 8.95 -13.31
N VAL A 85 2.01 9.35 -14.55
CA VAL A 85 2.22 10.72 -15.04
C VAL A 85 1.41 11.75 -14.26
N MET A 86 1.86 13.00 -14.26
CA MET A 86 1.08 14.12 -13.71
C MET A 86 -0.30 14.20 -14.40
N GLY A 87 -1.35 14.39 -13.61
CA GLY A 87 -2.70 14.50 -14.14
C GLY A 87 -3.35 13.18 -14.56
N ALA A 88 -2.77 12.03 -14.19
CA ALA A 88 -3.35 10.70 -14.45
C ALA A 88 -4.80 10.55 -13.96
N GLU A 89 -5.22 11.30 -12.93
CA GLU A 89 -6.62 11.30 -12.50
C GLU A 89 -7.57 11.88 -13.55
N LYS A 90 -7.18 12.94 -14.27
CA LYS A 90 -8.00 13.52 -15.33
C LYS A 90 -8.16 12.54 -16.50
N GLN A 91 -7.06 11.92 -16.91
CA GLN A 91 -7.05 10.87 -17.94
C GLN A 91 -7.85 9.62 -17.52
N LYS A 92 -8.09 9.41 -16.21
CA LYS A 92 -8.94 8.30 -15.73
C LYS A 92 -10.36 8.40 -16.26
N LEU A 93 -10.89 9.62 -16.33
CA LEU A 93 -12.28 9.87 -16.74
C LEU A 93 -12.50 9.56 -18.22
N GLU A 94 -11.45 9.64 -19.02
CA GLU A 94 -11.46 9.38 -20.46
C GLU A 94 -11.20 7.89 -20.79
N LEU A 95 -10.71 7.10 -19.82
CA LEU A 95 -10.39 5.69 -20.01
C LEU A 95 -11.57 4.78 -19.67
N HIS A 96 -11.88 3.85 -20.58
CA HIS A 96 -12.88 2.82 -20.35
C HIS A 96 -12.37 1.78 -19.34
N ASN A 97 -13.16 1.50 -18.31
CA ASN A 97 -12.81 0.46 -17.33
C ASN A 97 -13.05 -0.92 -17.95
N GLU A 98 -12.00 -1.75 -18.06
CA GLU A 98 -12.13 -3.11 -18.62
C GLU A 98 -12.83 -4.07 -17.63
N MET A 99 -13.05 -3.65 -16.39
CA MET A 99 -13.67 -4.48 -15.36
C MET A 99 -15.19 -4.29 -15.30
N SER A 100 -15.93 -5.34 -15.65
CA SER A 100 -17.40 -5.35 -15.79
C SER A 100 -18.16 -5.05 -14.49
N CYS A 101 -17.54 -5.29 -13.32
CA CYS A 101 -18.19 -5.15 -12.02
C CYS A 101 -18.13 -3.73 -11.42
N GLY A 102 -17.46 -2.76 -12.07
CA GLY A 102 -17.49 -1.33 -11.69
C GLY A 102 -16.80 -0.95 -10.36
N VAL A 103 -16.56 -1.88 -9.44
CA VAL A 103 -15.98 -1.62 -8.11
C VAL A 103 -14.48 -1.31 -8.16
N LEU A 104 -13.77 -1.86 -9.16
CA LEU A 104 -12.33 -1.66 -9.33
C LEU A 104 -12.04 -1.10 -10.73
N PHE A 105 -11.21 -0.05 -10.81
CA PHE A 105 -10.70 0.43 -12.09
C PHE A 105 -9.46 -0.38 -12.45
N LYS A 106 -9.53 -1.18 -13.52
CA LYS A 106 -8.41 -1.97 -14.02
C LYS A 106 -8.36 -1.87 -15.55
N VAL A 107 -7.20 -1.45 -16.06
CA VAL A 107 -6.87 -1.38 -17.49
C VAL A 107 -5.59 -2.19 -17.67
N LYS A 108 -5.53 -3.10 -18.66
CA LYS A 108 -4.37 -4.00 -18.83
C LYS A 108 -3.11 -3.24 -19.24
N GLN A 109 -3.26 -2.26 -20.13
CA GLN A 109 -2.17 -1.39 -20.59
C GLN A 109 -2.55 0.06 -20.32
N ASP A 110 -2.36 0.49 -19.09
CA ASP A 110 -2.69 1.85 -18.68
C ASP A 110 -1.64 2.83 -19.23
N PRO A 111 -2.00 3.75 -20.15
CA PRO A 111 -1.07 4.71 -20.75
C PRO A 111 -0.55 5.74 -19.75
N ARG A 112 -1.18 5.83 -18.57
CA ARG A 112 -0.82 6.77 -17.51
C ARG A 112 0.38 6.30 -16.69
N ILE A 113 0.74 5.03 -16.77
CA ILE A 113 1.86 4.45 -16.02
C ILE A 113 3.16 4.77 -16.75
N THR A 114 4.13 5.36 -16.04
CA THR A 114 5.43 5.69 -16.64
C THR A 114 6.27 4.42 -16.86
N ARG A 115 7.38 4.51 -17.61
CA ARG A 115 8.22 3.34 -17.89
C ARG A 115 8.81 2.78 -16.59
N MET A 116 9.34 3.65 -15.73
CA MET A 116 9.83 3.26 -14.40
C MET A 116 8.68 2.89 -13.46
N GLY A 117 7.52 3.56 -13.57
CA GLY A 117 6.32 3.20 -12.83
C GLY A 117 5.88 1.76 -13.06
N ARG A 118 6.01 1.23 -14.28
CA ARG A 118 5.70 -0.17 -14.60
C ARG A 118 6.62 -1.14 -13.86
N PHE A 119 7.92 -0.83 -13.80
CA PHE A 119 8.90 -1.65 -13.08
C PHE A 119 8.64 -1.63 -11.57
N ILE A 120 8.49 -0.44 -11.00
CA ILE A 120 8.30 -0.23 -9.56
C ILE A 120 7.01 -0.93 -9.09
N ARG A 121 5.90 -0.84 -9.84
CA ARG A 121 4.64 -1.54 -9.53
C ARG A 121 4.74 -3.06 -9.63
N LYS A 122 5.57 -3.58 -10.55
CA LYS A 122 5.77 -5.02 -10.71
C LYS A 122 6.43 -5.63 -9.47
N PHE A 123 7.31 -4.88 -8.81
CA PHE A 123 8.01 -5.31 -7.60
C PHE A 123 7.40 -4.73 -6.32
N SER A 124 6.23 -4.07 -6.41
CA SER A 124 5.56 -3.39 -5.28
C SER A 124 6.45 -2.38 -4.55
N ILE A 125 7.48 -1.86 -5.24
CA ILE A 125 8.40 -0.85 -4.70
C ILE A 125 7.66 0.49 -4.53
N ASP A 126 6.55 0.72 -5.24
CA ASP A 126 5.78 1.95 -5.14
C ASP A 126 5.08 2.10 -3.79
N GLU A 127 4.85 0.98 -3.12
CA GLU A 127 4.29 0.91 -1.79
C GLU A 127 5.35 0.96 -0.70
N LEU A 128 6.61 1.26 -1.03
CA LEU A 128 7.67 1.56 -0.08
C LEU A 128 7.77 3.08 0.12
N PRO A 129 6.96 3.69 1.00
CA PRO A 129 7.21 5.03 1.52
C PRO A 129 8.14 5.00 2.74
#